data_AF-A0A7D5SAU3-F1
#
_entry.id   AF-A0A7D5SAU3-F1
#
_cell.length_a   1.000
_cell.length_b   1.000
_cell.length_c   1.000
_cell.angle_alpha   90.00
_cell.angle_beta   90.00
_cell.angle_gamma   90.00
#
_symmetry.space_group_name_H-M   'P 1'
#
loop_
_entity.id
_entity.type
_entity.pdbx_description
1 polymer ?
#
loop_
_entity_poly.entity_id
_entity_poly.type
_entity_poly.pdbx_seq_one_letter_code
_entity_poly.pdbx_strand_id
1 'polypeptide(L)' 'MREFIMGRVFVDFVVDSTGSVDQLRVVQGISPECDAEALRVMAQMKPWKPGKQNGKAVRTQYSIPIAYDLGNGL' A
#
# COMPACT_ATOMS: atom_id res chain seq x y z
N MET A 1 4.93 11.34 -25.41
CA MET A 1 5.57 10.07 -25.02
C MET A 1 4.55 9.33 -24.16
N ARG A 2 4.04 8.17 -24.57
CA ARG A 2 3.25 7.33 -23.65
C ARG A 2 4.26 6.53 -22.86
N GLU A 3 4.37 6.82 -21.56
CA GLU A 3 5.17 5.99 -20.67
C GLU A 3 4.42 4.68 -20.43
N PHE A 4 5.07 3.56 -20.75
CA PHE A 4 4.58 2.25 -20.38
C PHE A 4 4.93 2.03 -18.90
N ILE A 5 3.98 2.28 -18.02
CA ILE A 5 4.17 2.09 -16.58
C ILE A 5 3.69 0.68 -16.24
N MET A 6 4.65 -0.23 -16.12
CA MET A 6 4.44 -1.59 -15.66
C MET A 6 5.36 -1.87 -14.47
N GLY A 7 4.81 -2.44 -13.40
CA GLY A 7 5.61 -2.82 -12.24
C GLY A 7 4.81 -2.88 -10.94
N ARG A 8 5.54 -2.93 -9.83
CA ARG A 8 4.94 -2.93 -8.49
C ARG A 8 5.63 -1.92 -7.59
N VAL A 9 4.82 -1.10 -6.92
CA VAL A 9 5.26 -0.29 -5.78
C VAL A 9 4.95 -1.08 -4.51
N PHE A 10 5.95 -1.33 -3.68
CA PHE A 10 5.76 -1.98 -2.39
C PHE A 10 5.60 -0.92 -1.30
N VAL A 11 4.50 -1.00 -0.57
CA VAL A 11 4.17 -0.09 0.52
C VAL A 11 4.17 -0.84 1.84
N ASP A 12 5.00 -0.36 2.76
CA ASP A 12 4.97 -0.76 4.17
C ASP A 12 4.07 0.19 4.95
N PHE A 13 3.30 -0.37 5.87
CA PHE A 13 2.45 0.38 6.78
C PHE A 13 2.14 -0.44 8.02
N VAL A 14 1.58 0.23 9.02
CA VAL A 14 1.15 -0.40 10.26
C VAL A 14 -0.35 -0.26 10.42
N VAL A 15 -1.02 -1.36 10.73
CA VAL A 15 -2.43 -1.37 11.14
C VAL A 15 -2.46 -1.49 12.66
N ASP A 16 -3.07 -0.51 13.34
CA ASP A 16 -3.24 -0.55 14.79
C ASP A 16 -4.39 -1.49 15.20
N SER A 17 -4.64 -1.64 16.50
CA SER A 17 -5.72 -2.50 17.01
C SER A 17 -7.14 -2.03 16.66
N THR A 18 -7.31 -0.80 16.20
CA THR A 18 -8.59 -0.22 15.73
C THR A 18 -8.82 -0.42 14.24
N GLY A 19 -7.78 -0.83 13.51
CA GLY A 19 -7.80 -0.93 12.05
C GLY A 19 -7.29 0.32 11.34
N SER A 20 -6.85 1.33 12.07
CA SER A 20 -6.30 2.55 11.47
C SER A 20 -4.93 2.26 10.87
N VAL A 21 -4.70 2.80 9.68
CA VAL A 21 -3.43 2.68 8.96
C VAL A 21 -2.54 3.87 9.32
N ASP A 22 -1.27 3.59 9.61
CA ASP A 22 -0.26 4.55 10.02
C ASP A 22 1.11 4.14 9.44
N GLN A 23 2.10 5.04 9.48
CA GLN A 23 3.49 4.81 9.06
C GLN A 23 3.64 4.30 7.61
N LEU A 24 2.78 4.78 6.73
CA LEU A 24 2.82 4.52 5.29
C LEU A 24 4.17 4.97 4.70
N ARG A 25 4.88 4.05 4.07
CA ARG A 25 6.13 4.33 3.34
C ARG A 25 6.27 3.42 2.12
N VAL A 26 6.81 3.96 1.04
CA VAL A 26 7.27 3.14 -0.09
C VAL A 26 8.62 2.54 0.28
N VAL A 27 8.75 1.22 0.14
CA VAL A 27 10.01 0.50 0.37
C VAL A 27 10.68 0.08 -0.94
N GLN A 28 9.90 -0.01 -2.03
CA GLN A 28 10.41 -0.23 -3.37
C GLN A 28 9.45 0.42 -4.37
N GLY A 29 9.93 1.43 -5.08
CA GLY A 29 9.14 2.23 -6.01
C GLY A 29 9.37 1.90 -7.48
N ILE A 30 8.59 2.54 -8.36
CA ILE A 30 8.78 2.53 -9.82
C ILE A 30 9.28 3.90 -10.27
N SER A 31 8.55 4.95 -9.91
CA SER A 31 8.86 6.35 -10.16
C SER A 31 8.26 7.21 -9.04
N PRO A 32 8.74 8.44 -8.82
CA PRO A 32 8.20 9.33 -7.78
C PRO A 32 6.68 9.57 -7.90
N GLU A 33 6.15 9.60 -9.12
CA GLU A 33 4.72 9.78 -9.40
C GLU A 33 3.91 8.55 -9.01
N CYS A 34 4.38 7.36 -9.37
CA CYS A 34 3.76 6.09 -8.95
C CYS A 34 3.81 5.95 -7.42
N ASP A 35 4.94 6.29 -6.81
CA ASP A 35 5.14 6.21 -5.36
C ASP A 35 4.19 7.15 -4.61
N ALA A 36 4.05 8.39 -5.09
CA ALA A 36 3.12 9.37 -4.53
C ALA A 36 1.65 8.91 -4.67
N GLU A 37 1.30 8.35 -5.82
CA GLU A 37 -0.06 7.86 -6.07
C GLU A 37 -0.39 6.63 -5.23
N ALA A 38 0.58 5.71 -5.09
CA ALA A 38 0.48 4.55 -4.21
C ALA A 38 0.17 4.98 -2.77
N LEU A 39 0.94 5.93 -2.23
CA LEU A 39 0.71 6.46 -0.87
C LEU A 39 -0.64 7.16 -0.75
N ARG A 40 -1.04 7.95 -1.76
CA ARG A 40 -2.34 8.66 -1.78
C ARG A 40 -3.51 7.68 -1.71
N VAL A 41 -3.49 6.61 -2.51
CA VAL A 41 -4.54 5.58 -2.52
C VAL A 41 -4.58 4.83 -1.20
N MET A 42 -3.41 4.45 -0.66
CA MET A 42 -3.33 3.75 0.62
C MET A 42 -3.91 4.58 1.78
N ALA A 43 -3.70 5.91 1.77
CA ALA A 43 -4.23 6.82 2.78
C ALA A 43 -5.76 6.99 2.72
N GLN A 44 -6.41 6.66 1.60
CA GLN A 44 -7.87 6.75 1.43
C GLN A 44 -8.62 5.47 1.77
N MET A 45 -7.91 4.39 2.11
CA MET A 45 -8.57 3.13 2.40
C MET A 45 -9.37 3.19 3.70
N LYS A 46 -10.49 2.46 3.71
CA LYS A 46 -11.28 2.25 4.92
C LYS A 46 -10.44 1.51 5.98
N PRO A 47 -10.81 1.60 7.26
CA PRO A 47 -10.12 0.88 8.32
C PRO A 47 -9.93 -0.61 7.98
N TRP A 48 -8.69 -1.08 8.14
CA TRP A 48 -8.29 -2.43 7.86
C TRP A 48 -8.66 -3.35 9.02
N LYS A 49 -8.77 -4.66 8.76
CA LYS A 49 -8.94 -5.62 9.84
C LYS A 49 -7.58 -5.82 10.54
N PRO A 50 -7.47 -5.53 11.84
CA PRO A 50 -6.21 -5.71 12.56
C PRO A 50 -5.83 -7.19 12.65
N GLY A 51 -4.52 -7.45 12.73
CA GLY A 51 -4.00 -8.75 13.13
C GLY A 51 -4.48 -9.11 14.54
N LYS A 52 -4.59 -10.42 14.80
CA LYS A 52 -4.96 -10.94 16.12
C LYS A 52 -3.90 -11.88 16.66
N GLN A 53 -3.53 -11.70 17.92
CA GLN A 53 -2.69 -12.62 18.67
C GLN A 53 -3.45 -13.04 19.94
N ASN A 54 -3.61 -14.36 20.14
CA ASN A 54 -4.38 -14.91 21.27
C ASN A 54 -5.79 -14.30 21.40
N GLY A 55 -6.47 -14.08 20.26
CA GLY A 55 -7.81 -13.49 20.20
C GLY A 55 -7.89 -11.96 20.37
N LYS A 56 -6.79 -11.30 20.75
CA LYS A 56 -6.71 -9.84 20.93
C LYS A 56 -6.19 -9.16 19.68
N ALA A 57 -6.79 -8.02 19.31
CA ALA A 57 -6.30 -7.18 18.22
C ALA A 57 -4.94 -6.58 18.60
N VAL A 58 -3.96 -6.68 17.70
CA VAL A 58 -2.59 -6.21 17.94
C VAL A 58 -2.10 -5.36 16.78
N ARG A 59 -1.23 -4.39 17.10
CA ARG A 59 -0.55 -3.56 16.10
C ARG A 59 0.30 -4.46 15.21
N THR A 60 0.04 -4.43 13.90
CA THR A 60 0.63 -5.35 12.94
C THR A 60 1.23 -4.56 11.78
N GLN A 61 2.47 -4.88 11.41
CA GLN A 61 3.11 -4.32 10.22
C GLN A 61 2.74 -5.15 8.99
N TYR A 62 2.37 -4.48 7.91
CA TYR A 62 2.06 -5.06 6.62
C TYR A 62 3.00 -4.50 5.55
N SER A 63 3.25 -5.31 4.52
CA SER A 63 3.90 -4.91 3.28
C SER A 63 3.08 -5.46 2.14
N ILE A 64 2.55 -4.59 1.26
CA ILE A 64 1.75 -5.03 0.13
C ILE A 64 2.28 -4.46 -1.19
N PRO A 65 2.22 -5.23 -2.29
CA PRO A 65 2.50 -4.72 -3.62
C PRO A 65 1.26 -4.05 -4.23
N ILE A 66 1.43 -2.83 -4.74
CA ILE A 66 0.47 -2.14 -5.62
C ILE A 66 0.96 -2.33 -7.05
N ALA A 67 0.20 -3.07 -7.84
CA ALA A 67 0.53 -3.34 -9.24
C ALA A 67 0.07 -2.19 -10.15
N TYR A 68 1.00 -1.69 -10.95
CA TYR A 68 0.73 -0.79 -12.06
C TYR A 68 0.76 -1.60 -13.33
N ASP A 69 -0.38 -1.65 -14.01
CA ASP A 69 -0.52 -2.24 -15.34
C ASP A 69 -1.16 -1.20 -16.26
N LEU A 70 -0.35 -0.21 -16.63
CA LEU A 70 -0.68 0.81 -17.61
C LEU A 70 0.01 0.46 -18.94
N GLY A 71 -0.14 -0.78 -19.38
CA GLY A 71 -0.01 -1.17 -20.78
C GLY A 71 -1.39 -1.16 -21.42
N ASN A 72 -1.52 -0.69 -22.67
CA ASN A 72 -2.78 -0.65 -23.41
C ASN A 72 -3.66 -1.87 -23.10
N GLY A 73 -4.78 -1.66 -22.39
CA GLY A 73 -5.88 -2.61 -22.37
C GLY A 73 -6.46 -2.71 -23.77
N LEU A 74 -6.08 -3.77 -24.50
CA LEU A 74 -6.80 -4.35 -25.62
C LEU A 74 -7.20 -5.77 -25.22
#